data_AF-A0A177DF43-F1
#
_entry.id   AF-A0A177DF43-F1
#
_cell.length_a   1.000
_cell.length_b   1.000
_cell.length_c   1.000
_cell.angle_alpha   90.00
_cell.angle_beta   90.00
_cell.angle_gamma   90.00
#
_symmetry.space_group_name_H-M   'P 1'
#
loop_
_entity.id
_entity.type
_entity.pdbx_description
1 polymer ?
#
loop_
_entity_poly.entity_id
_entity_poly.type
_entity_poly.pdbx_seq_one_letter_code
_entity_poly.pdbx_strand_id
1 'polypeptide(L)'
;MAQYWIPPAGKPATIAPSLSNYRRGVGTDTTQLSPVTTRNEHLGPPYPYDTQGEPNNPTVIPADLLATYHFTFLIRHPKFSIPSYYRCTIPPLDKMTGFYNFRPDEAGYEELRRLFDYLRSEGQIGPKFAGQKQHDSNEQTNGHTGGVEICVIDADDLLDNPSGMVEAFCKTTGIEWDPDMLVWDTEKDQGIAKEAFEKWKGFHEDALDSDRLRARTHKKEPKSDEQLFAEWKEKYGEEGAKQIRDTVAANVEHYEYLKQFAIKL
;
A
#
# COMPACT_ATOMS: atom_id res chain seq x y z
N MET A 1 0.16 1.85 4.82
CA MET A 1 1.39 2.19 4.08
C MET A 1 2.55 1.45 4.72
N ALA A 2 3.39 0.75 3.94
CA ALA A 2 4.51 -0.06 4.45
C ALA A 2 5.56 0.77 5.24
N GLN A 3 5.60 2.09 4.98
CA GLN A 3 6.44 3.06 5.69
C GLN A 3 6.36 2.96 7.23
N TYR A 4 5.19 2.65 7.80
CA TYR A 4 5.07 2.54 9.27
C TYR A 4 5.54 1.20 9.83
N TRP A 5 5.79 0.23 8.96
CA TRP A 5 6.30 -1.09 9.35
C TRP A 5 7.80 -1.19 9.15
N ILE A 6 8.38 -0.37 8.27
CA ILE A 6 9.80 -0.41 7.95
C ILE A 6 10.48 0.83 8.53
N PRO A 7 11.58 0.69 9.27
CA PRO A 7 12.28 1.84 9.79
C PRO A 7 12.77 2.80 8.69
N PRO A 8 12.65 4.12 8.92
CA PRO A 8 13.06 5.12 7.95
C PRO A 8 14.59 5.19 7.82
N ALA A 9 15.05 5.74 6.69
CA ALA A 9 16.46 6.07 6.43
C ALA A 9 17.42 4.88 6.57
N GLY A 10 17.01 3.68 6.15
CA GLY A 10 17.85 2.48 6.13
C GLY A 10 18.26 1.94 7.52
N LYS A 11 17.62 2.40 8.59
CA LYS A 11 17.91 1.92 9.95
C LYS A 11 17.50 0.43 10.12
N PRO A 12 18.21 -0.34 10.97
CA PRO A 12 17.94 -1.76 11.17
C PRO A 12 16.63 -2.00 11.93
N ALA A 13 15.80 -2.94 11.48
CA ALA A 13 14.52 -3.21 12.13
C ALA A 13 14.66 -3.74 13.56
N THR A 14 13.77 -3.28 14.43
CA THR A 14 13.55 -3.77 15.79
C THR A 14 12.05 -4.01 15.96
N ILE A 15 11.65 -5.06 16.70
CA ILE A 15 10.22 -5.41 16.83
C ILE A 15 9.48 -4.33 17.63
N ALA A 16 8.28 -3.92 17.22
CA ALA A 16 7.51 -2.95 17.99
C ALA A 16 7.30 -3.45 19.43
N PRO A 17 7.48 -2.62 20.49
CA PRO A 17 7.37 -3.09 21.88
C PRO A 17 6.03 -3.74 22.22
N SER A 18 4.94 -3.34 21.53
CA SER A 18 3.61 -3.95 21.65
C SER A 18 3.51 -5.36 21.06
N LEU A 19 4.47 -5.77 20.22
CA LEU A 19 4.54 -7.06 19.54
C LEU A 19 5.65 -7.97 20.07
N SER A 20 6.48 -7.50 21.02
CA SER A 20 7.61 -8.26 21.58
C SER A 20 7.21 -9.57 22.26
N ASN A 21 5.98 -9.62 22.77
CA ASN A 21 5.42 -10.78 23.46
C ASN A 21 4.51 -11.64 22.55
N TYR A 22 4.42 -11.34 21.25
CA TYR A 22 3.61 -12.13 20.33
C TYR A 22 4.10 -13.58 20.29
N ARG A 23 3.18 -14.54 20.49
CA ARG A 23 3.43 -15.97 20.35
C ARG A 23 2.29 -16.61 19.59
N ARG A 24 2.60 -17.32 18.50
CA ARG A 24 1.62 -18.01 17.66
C ARG A 24 0.88 -19.08 18.49
N GLY A 25 -0.45 -19.10 18.41
CA GLY A 25 -1.30 -20.13 19.06
C GLY A 25 -1.61 -19.90 20.55
N VAL A 26 -1.08 -18.84 21.16
CA VAL A 26 -1.56 -18.39 22.48
C VAL A 26 -2.70 -17.43 22.21
N GLY A 27 -3.91 -17.77 22.65
CA GLY A 27 -5.08 -16.92 22.46
C GLY A 27 -4.82 -15.54 23.03
N THR A 28 -4.49 -14.57 22.17
CA THR A 28 -4.54 -13.16 22.53
C THR A 28 -6.02 -12.87 22.73
N ASP A 29 -6.43 -12.67 23.97
CA ASP A 29 -7.71 -12.04 24.25
C ASP A 29 -7.74 -10.73 23.46
N THR A 30 -8.49 -10.68 22.36
CA THR A 30 -8.52 -9.53 21.45
C THR A 30 -9.11 -8.29 22.11
N THR A 31 -9.66 -8.43 23.32
CA THR A 31 -10.14 -7.33 24.15
C THR A 31 -9.09 -6.78 25.11
N GLN A 32 -7.93 -7.41 25.23
CA GLN A 32 -6.83 -6.97 26.09
C GLN A 32 -5.51 -6.88 25.33
N LEU A 33 -4.87 -5.71 25.40
CA LEU A 33 -3.48 -5.58 24.97
C LEU A 33 -2.64 -6.55 25.81
N SER A 34 -1.79 -7.36 25.17
CA SER A 34 -0.79 -8.15 25.88
C SER A 34 -0.05 -7.22 26.85
N PRO A 35 0.20 -7.61 28.11
CA PRO A 35 0.87 -6.74 29.06
C PRO A 35 2.23 -6.38 28.47
N VAL A 36 2.37 -5.12 28.02
CA VAL A 36 3.64 -4.55 27.58
C VAL A 36 4.48 -4.48 28.84
N THR A 37 5.29 -5.52 29.06
CA THR A 37 5.94 -5.74 30.35
C THR A 37 7.05 -4.75 30.60
N THR A 38 7.46 -3.97 29.59
CA THR A 38 8.57 -3.04 29.67
C THR A 38 8.31 -1.81 28.79
N ARG A 39 7.46 -0.88 29.25
CA ARG A 39 7.63 0.51 28.81
C ARG A 39 8.59 1.16 29.79
N ASN A 40 9.89 0.93 29.59
CA ASN A 40 10.89 1.78 30.25
C ASN A 40 10.67 3.19 29.71
N GLU A 41 10.49 4.17 30.59
CA GLU A 41 10.45 5.59 30.19
C GLU A 41 11.81 5.96 29.61
N HIS A 42 11.97 5.76 28.30
CA HIS A 42 13.18 6.13 27.59
C HIS A 42 13.11 7.62 27.23
N LEU A 43 14.00 8.41 27.81
CA LEU A 43 14.28 9.78 27.38
C LEU A 43 14.99 9.74 26.02
N GLY A 44 14.25 9.99 24.94
CA GLY A 44 14.83 10.02 23.59
C GLY A 44 13.79 9.85 22.47
N PRO A 45 14.25 9.77 21.20
CA PRO A 45 13.37 9.49 20.07
C PRO A 45 12.69 8.11 20.25
N PRO A 46 11.47 7.93 19.72
CA PRO A 46 10.71 6.68 19.89
C PRO A 46 11.32 5.48 19.17
N TYR A 47 12.30 5.71 18.29
CA TYR A 47 12.98 4.68 17.51
C TYR A 47 14.50 4.98 17.46
N PRO A 48 15.40 3.97 17.54
CA PRO A 48 15.12 2.52 17.60
C PRO A 48 14.45 2.08 18.90
N TYR A 49 13.67 1.00 18.84
CA TYR A 49 13.11 0.37 20.04
C TYR A 49 14.21 -0.40 20.79
N ASP A 50 14.00 -0.63 22.09
CA ASP A 50 14.90 -1.42 22.94
C ASP A 50 14.76 -2.96 22.74
N THR A 51 13.85 -3.35 21.85
CA THR A 51 13.62 -4.72 21.40
C THR A 51 14.66 -5.17 20.39
N GLN A 52 14.82 -6.49 20.28
CA GLN A 52 15.65 -7.09 19.24
C GLN A 52 14.88 -7.18 17.92
N GLY A 53 15.58 -7.02 16.79
CA GLY A 53 15.07 -7.36 15.47
C GLY A 53 15.18 -8.85 15.19
N GLU A 54 14.45 -9.32 14.18
CA GLU A 54 14.59 -10.68 13.66
C GLU A 54 15.55 -10.68 12.45
N PRO A 55 16.35 -11.75 12.25
CA PRO A 55 17.22 -11.85 11.09
C PRO A 55 16.44 -11.68 9.78
N ASN A 56 16.97 -10.88 8.86
CA ASN A 56 16.42 -10.60 7.51
C ASN A 56 15.03 -9.93 7.46
N ASN A 57 14.30 -9.84 8.57
CA ASN A 57 13.02 -9.15 8.64
C ASN A 57 13.23 -7.62 8.62
N PRO A 58 12.83 -6.90 7.56
CA PRO A 58 13.00 -5.45 7.48
C PRO A 58 11.93 -4.68 8.28
N THR A 59 11.02 -5.38 8.96
CA THR A 59 9.84 -4.78 9.59
C THR A 59 9.90 -4.79 11.11
N VAL A 60 9.11 -3.92 11.72
CA VAL A 60 8.86 -3.91 13.18
C VAL A 60 7.84 -4.98 13.61
N ILE A 61 7.40 -5.86 12.70
CA ILE A 61 6.37 -6.88 12.94
C ILE A 61 7.03 -8.26 12.94
N PRO A 62 6.76 -9.14 13.92
CA PRO A 62 7.30 -10.50 13.93
C PRO A 62 6.97 -11.29 12.65
N ALA A 63 7.92 -12.07 12.16
CA ALA A 63 7.81 -12.85 10.92
C ALA A 63 6.63 -13.84 10.97
N ASP A 64 6.44 -14.51 12.12
CA ASP A 64 5.33 -15.42 12.35
C ASP A 64 3.97 -14.73 12.27
N LEU A 65 3.88 -13.46 12.68
CA LEU A 65 2.65 -12.66 12.58
C LEU A 65 2.42 -12.23 11.13
N LEU A 66 3.45 -11.80 10.41
CA LEU A 66 3.35 -11.48 8.98
C LEU A 66 2.84 -12.68 8.17
N ALA A 67 3.33 -13.88 8.49
CA ALA A 67 2.91 -15.13 7.84
C ALA A 67 1.44 -15.51 8.07
N THR A 68 0.69 -14.78 8.91
CA THR A 68 -0.75 -14.99 9.10
C THR A 68 -1.63 -14.18 8.14
N TYR A 69 -1.04 -13.25 7.39
CA TYR A 69 -1.76 -12.36 6.48
C TYR A 69 -1.67 -12.84 5.02
N HIS A 70 -2.68 -12.46 4.24
CA HIS A 70 -2.62 -12.45 2.78
C HIS A 70 -2.21 -11.05 2.33
N PHE A 71 -1.23 -10.94 1.43
CA PHE A 71 -0.72 -9.65 0.96
C PHE A 71 -1.15 -9.33 -0.46
N THR A 72 -1.62 -8.10 -0.66
CA THR A 72 -1.89 -7.51 -1.97
C THR A 72 -1.27 -6.13 -2.02
N PHE A 73 -0.69 -5.78 -3.17
CA PHE A 73 0.04 -4.54 -3.36
C PHE A 73 -0.65 -3.69 -4.42
N LEU A 74 -1.30 -2.61 -4.02
CA LEU A 74 -1.80 -1.59 -4.96
C LEU A 74 -0.71 -0.55 -5.20
N ILE A 75 -0.26 -0.40 -6.45
CA ILE A 75 0.76 0.57 -6.86
C ILE A 75 0.18 1.58 -7.83
N ARG A 76 0.75 2.78 -7.86
CA ARG A 76 0.39 3.84 -8.81
C ARG A 76 1.66 4.57 -9.22
N HIS A 77 1.77 4.99 -10.47
CA HIS A 77 2.96 5.69 -10.95
C HIS A 77 3.23 6.98 -10.13
N PRO A 78 4.46 7.23 -9.63
CA PRO A 78 4.81 8.39 -8.80
C PRO A 78 4.42 9.75 -9.40
N LYS A 79 4.58 9.93 -10.72
CA LYS A 79 4.12 11.12 -11.48
C LYS A 79 2.65 11.50 -11.24
N PHE A 80 1.81 10.58 -10.76
CA PHE A 80 0.40 10.86 -10.46
C PHE A 80 0.09 10.86 -8.96
N SER A 81 0.72 9.99 -8.18
CA SER A 81 0.49 9.89 -6.73
C SER A 81 1.14 11.05 -5.96
N ILE A 82 2.39 11.39 -6.27
CA ILE A 82 3.15 12.44 -5.56
C ILE A 82 2.51 13.83 -5.70
N PRO A 83 2.18 14.34 -6.90
CA PRO A 83 1.49 15.63 -7.01
C PRO A 83 0.07 15.61 -6.42
N SER A 84 -0.56 14.43 -6.33
CA SER A 84 -1.83 14.27 -5.62
C SER A 84 -1.66 14.39 -4.11
N TYR A 85 -0.62 13.76 -3.54
CA TYR A 85 -0.27 13.89 -2.14
C TYR A 85 0.14 15.32 -1.79
N TYR A 86 1.02 15.94 -2.59
CA TYR A 86 1.42 17.34 -2.41
C TYR A 86 0.21 18.30 -2.40
N ARG A 87 -0.78 18.07 -3.26
CA ARG A 87 -2.04 18.84 -3.26
C ARG A 87 -2.76 18.77 -1.92
N CYS A 88 -2.72 17.63 -1.23
CA CYS A 88 -3.37 17.43 0.07
C CYS A 88 -2.66 18.16 1.22
N THR A 89 -1.45 18.67 1.00
CA THR A 89 -0.64 19.34 2.03
C THR A 89 -0.51 20.85 1.84
N ILE A 90 -1.30 21.44 0.92
CA ILE A 90 -1.28 22.87 0.62
C ILE A 90 -2.70 23.46 0.61
N PRO A 91 -2.85 24.80 0.72
CA PRO A 91 -4.16 25.45 0.62
C PRO A 91 -4.87 25.19 -0.71
N PRO A 92 -6.22 25.07 -0.70
CA PRO A 92 -7.10 25.12 0.47
C PRO A 92 -7.29 23.77 1.18
N LEU A 93 -6.70 22.69 0.67
CA LEU A 93 -7.00 21.32 1.10
C LEU A 93 -6.35 20.97 2.44
N ASP A 94 -5.19 21.56 2.74
CA ASP A 94 -4.49 21.46 4.03
C ASP A 94 -5.38 21.76 5.26
N LYS A 95 -6.32 22.70 5.14
CA LYS A 95 -7.28 23.04 6.20
C LYS A 95 -8.24 21.90 6.50
N MET A 96 -8.58 21.11 5.49
CA MET A 96 -9.51 19.99 5.62
C MET A 96 -8.77 18.71 6.04
N THR A 97 -7.57 18.49 5.49
CA THR A 97 -6.76 17.31 5.80
C THR A 97 -6.07 17.44 7.16
N GLY A 98 -5.74 18.66 7.59
CA GLY A 98 -4.91 18.93 8.75
C GLY A 98 -3.41 18.68 8.51
N PHE A 99 -3.00 18.42 7.26
CA PHE A 99 -1.61 18.20 6.87
C PHE A 99 -1.08 19.48 6.22
N TYR A 100 -0.13 20.13 6.89
CA TYR A 100 0.42 21.42 6.45
C TYR A 100 1.84 21.32 5.87
N ASN A 101 2.38 20.11 5.82
CA ASN A 101 3.74 19.86 5.34
C ASN A 101 3.73 18.65 4.41
N PHE A 102 4.42 18.78 3.30
CA PHE A 102 4.73 17.65 2.43
C PHE A 102 5.93 16.88 2.98
N ARG A 103 5.81 15.56 3.11
CA ARG A 103 6.90 14.68 3.55
C ARG A 103 7.31 13.73 2.42
N PRO A 104 8.40 14.02 1.67
CA PRO A 104 8.89 13.15 0.61
C PRO A 104 9.16 11.71 1.08
N ASP A 105 9.57 11.57 2.33
CA ASP A 105 9.84 10.27 2.98
C ASP A 105 8.56 9.46 3.26
N GLU A 106 7.36 10.06 3.16
CA GLU A 106 6.07 9.36 3.18
C GLU A 106 5.60 8.88 1.80
N ALA A 107 6.41 9.00 0.76
CA ALA A 107 6.08 8.44 -0.55
C ALA A 107 5.91 6.91 -0.51
N GLY A 108 6.69 6.21 0.33
CA GLY A 108 6.45 4.82 0.72
C GLY A 108 6.82 3.74 -0.30
N TYR A 109 7.37 4.08 -1.48
CA TYR A 109 7.67 3.10 -2.53
C TYR A 109 8.88 2.22 -2.20
N GLU A 110 9.92 2.81 -1.61
CA GLU A 110 11.09 2.06 -1.16
C GLU A 110 10.69 1.01 -0.11
N GLU A 111 9.91 1.43 0.89
CA GLU A 111 9.43 0.56 1.96
C GLU A 111 8.49 -0.51 1.41
N LEU A 112 7.62 -0.17 0.46
CA LEU A 112 6.77 -1.17 -0.18
C LEU A 112 7.60 -2.23 -0.93
N ARG A 113 8.65 -1.82 -1.67
CA ARG A 113 9.57 -2.75 -2.34
C ARG A 113 10.31 -3.64 -1.34
N ARG A 114 10.82 -3.08 -0.25
CA ARG A 114 11.53 -3.84 0.80
C ARG A 114 10.62 -4.88 1.45
N LEU A 115 9.38 -4.51 1.76
CA LEU A 115 8.39 -5.46 2.28
C LEU A 115 8.10 -6.57 1.26
N PHE A 116 7.87 -6.20 0.00
CA PHE A 116 7.61 -7.15 -1.08
C PHE A 116 8.75 -8.16 -1.26
N ASP A 117 9.99 -7.67 -1.35
CA ASP A 117 11.16 -8.53 -1.54
C ASP A 117 11.36 -9.49 -0.35
N TYR A 118 11.15 -9.01 0.88
CA TYR A 118 11.21 -9.84 2.08
C TYR A 118 10.16 -10.95 2.04
N LEU A 119 8.88 -10.61 1.84
CA LEU A 119 7.79 -11.59 1.79
C LEU A 119 8.02 -12.63 0.69
N ARG A 120 8.59 -12.24 -0.45
CA ARG A 120 8.95 -13.17 -1.53
C ARG A 120 10.12 -14.08 -1.13
N SER A 121 11.15 -13.54 -0.47
CA SER A 121 12.31 -14.31 -0.02
C SER A 121 11.96 -15.36 1.04
N GLU A 122 10.97 -15.06 1.88
CA GLU A 122 10.45 -15.98 2.91
C GLU A 122 9.38 -16.96 2.35
N GLY A 123 9.07 -16.89 1.05
CA GLY A 123 8.04 -17.73 0.43
C GLY A 123 6.61 -17.46 0.90
N GLN A 124 6.36 -16.29 1.51
CA GLN A 124 5.03 -15.87 1.96
C GLN A 124 4.16 -15.38 0.80
N ILE A 125 4.77 -14.94 -0.30
CA ILE A 125 4.11 -14.64 -1.58
C ILE A 125 4.89 -15.26 -2.74
N GLY A 126 4.19 -15.67 -3.78
CA GLY A 126 4.76 -16.30 -4.97
C GLY A 126 5.17 -17.75 -4.78
N PRO A 127 5.79 -18.36 -5.81
CA PRO A 127 6.30 -17.74 -7.04
C PRO A 127 5.23 -17.50 -8.12
N LYS A 128 4.02 -18.01 -7.93
CA LYS A 128 2.91 -17.89 -8.89
C LYS A 128 2.40 -16.45 -8.94
N PHE A 129 1.91 -16.00 -10.10
CA PHE A 129 1.35 -14.66 -10.29
C PHE A 129 -0.17 -14.75 -10.39
N ALA A 130 -0.86 -13.85 -9.70
CA ALA A 130 -2.31 -13.72 -9.84
C ALA A 130 -2.69 -13.36 -11.28
N GLY A 131 -3.81 -13.90 -11.75
CA GLY A 131 -4.34 -13.68 -13.10
C GLY A 131 -3.66 -14.46 -14.23
N GLN A 132 -2.55 -15.17 -13.99
CA GLN A 132 -1.94 -16.04 -15.01
C GLN A 132 -2.62 -17.41 -15.09
N LYS A 133 -2.86 -17.92 -16.30
CA LYS A 133 -3.31 -19.30 -16.52
C LYS A 133 -2.17 -20.26 -16.20
N GLN A 134 -2.38 -21.14 -15.22
CA GLN A 134 -1.40 -22.19 -14.91
C GLN A 134 -1.35 -23.23 -16.04
N HIS A 135 -0.15 -23.73 -16.34
CA HIS A 135 0.01 -25.09 -16.84
C HIS A 135 -0.12 -26.02 -15.62
N ASP A 136 -1.03 -26.98 -15.68
CA ASP A 136 -1.27 -27.96 -14.61
C ASP A 136 -0.02 -28.82 -14.36
N SER A 137 0.87 -28.39 -13.46
CA SER A 137 1.89 -29.28 -12.90
C SER A 137 1.25 -30.07 -11.77
N ASN A 138 0.89 -31.32 -12.08
CA ASN A 138 0.21 -32.32 -11.27
C ASN A 138 1.03 -32.86 -10.07
N GLU A 139 1.75 -31.99 -9.34
CA GLU A 139 2.51 -32.38 -8.16
C GLU A 139 2.17 -31.47 -6.98
N GLN A 140 1.08 -31.79 -6.29
CA GLN A 140 0.81 -31.27 -4.95
C GLN A 140 0.64 -32.46 -4.01
N THR A 141 1.68 -32.73 -3.23
CA THR A 141 1.61 -33.60 -2.05
C THR A 141 0.80 -32.91 -0.95
N ASN A 142 -0.17 -33.63 -0.38
CA ASN A 142 -0.93 -33.20 0.78
C ASN A 142 -0.01 -32.71 1.91
N GLY A 143 -0.07 -31.41 2.26
CA GLY A 143 0.63 -30.90 3.45
C GLY A 143 1.05 -29.43 3.44
N HIS A 144 1.14 -28.77 2.29
CA HIS A 144 1.25 -27.31 2.21
C HIS A 144 0.47 -26.83 0.98
N THR A 145 -0.55 -26.02 1.24
CA THR A 145 -1.43 -25.36 0.27
C THR A 145 -0.63 -24.73 -0.87
N GLY A 146 -1.08 -24.89 -2.12
CA GLY A 146 -0.48 -24.18 -3.26
C GLY A 146 -0.22 -22.72 -2.91
N GLY A 147 1.05 -22.29 -2.97
CA GLY A 147 1.51 -21.04 -2.34
C GLY A 147 0.69 -19.82 -2.72
N VAL A 148 0.59 -18.86 -1.78
CA VAL A 148 -0.07 -17.56 -1.97
C VAL A 148 0.50 -16.88 -3.23
N GLU A 149 -0.37 -16.47 -4.16
CA GLU A 149 0.09 -15.85 -5.41
C GLU A 149 0.65 -14.45 -5.16
N ILE A 150 1.56 -14.00 -6.03
CA ILE A 150 1.96 -12.60 -6.14
C ILE A 150 0.76 -11.82 -6.68
N CYS A 151 0.19 -10.98 -5.84
CA CYS A 151 -0.92 -10.09 -6.19
C CYS A 151 -0.47 -8.62 -6.14
N VAL A 152 -0.01 -8.10 -7.28
CA VAL A 152 0.30 -6.67 -7.45
C VAL A 152 -0.69 -6.08 -8.44
N ILE A 153 -1.38 -5.02 -8.07
CA ILE A 153 -2.37 -4.31 -8.87
C ILE A 153 -1.79 -2.95 -9.23
N ASP A 154 -1.61 -2.67 -10.51
CA ASP A 154 -1.30 -1.32 -10.98
C ASP A 154 -2.60 -0.51 -11.13
N ALA A 155 -2.63 0.70 -10.57
CA ALA A 155 -3.81 1.54 -10.56
C ALA A 155 -4.24 2.00 -11.96
N ASP A 156 -3.31 2.18 -12.91
CA ASP A 156 -3.68 2.50 -14.29
C ASP A 156 -4.27 1.28 -15.00
N ASP A 157 -3.69 0.09 -14.79
CA ASP A 157 -4.23 -1.17 -15.32
C ASP A 157 -5.64 -1.45 -14.74
N LEU A 158 -5.85 -1.21 -13.44
CA LEU A 158 -7.16 -1.31 -12.77
C LEU A 158 -8.19 -0.34 -13.38
N LEU A 159 -7.80 0.89 -13.65
CA LEU A 159 -8.70 1.89 -14.24
C LEU A 159 -9.02 1.62 -15.71
N ASP A 160 -8.17 0.88 -16.41
CA ASP A 160 -8.40 0.46 -17.80
C ASP A 160 -9.34 -0.76 -17.88
N ASN A 161 -9.22 -1.72 -16.95
CA ASN A 161 -10.06 -2.92 -16.90
C ASN A 161 -10.49 -3.26 -15.45
N PRO A 162 -11.43 -2.49 -14.86
CA PRO A 162 -11.79 -2.66 -13.46
C PRO A 162 -12.44 -4.00 -13.16
N SER A 163 -13.36 -4.47 -14.01
CA SER A 163 -14.04 -5.77 -13.82
C SER A 163 -13.05 -6.93 -13.84
N GLY A 164 -12.17 -7.00 -14.86
CA GLY A 164 -11.21 -8.09 -14.94
C GLY A 164 -10.20 -8.05 -13.79
N MET A 165 -9.75 -6.86 -13.40
CA MET A 165 -8.76 -6.71 -12.33
C MET A 165 -9.34 -7.09 -10.95
N VAL A 166 -10.56 -6.65 -10.65
CA VAL A 166 -11.23 -7.02 -9.39
C VAL A 166 -11.59 -8.51 -9.38
N GLU A 167 -12.04 -9.07 -10.50
CA GLU A 167 -12.27 -10.52 -10.62
C GLU A 167 -10.98 -11.33 -10.36
N ALA A 168 -9.85 -10.90 -10.93
CA ALA A 168 -8.55 -11.54 -10.69
C ALA A 168 -8.12 -11.44 -9.21
N PHE A 169 -8.38 -10.29 -8.57
CA PHE A 169 -8.15 -10.09 -7.13
C PHE A 169 -9.04 -11.00 -6.26
N CYS A 170 -10.32 -11.10 -6.59
CA CYS A 170 -11.27 -12.00 -5.92
C CYS A 170 -10.80 -13.46 -6.00
N LYS A 171 -10.37 -13.90 -7.18
CA LYS A 171 -9.86 -15.26 -7.39
C LYS A 171 -8.64 -15.60 -6.52
N THR A 172 -7.67 -14.70 -6.41
CA THR A 172 -6.46 -14.95 -5.59
C THR A 172 -6.73 -14.89 -4.09
N THR A 173 -7.73 -14.12 -3.65
CA THR A 173 -8.09 -13.98 -2.23
C THR A 173 -9.15 -14.97 -1.75
N GLY A 174 -9.82 -15.66 -2.67
CA GLY A 174 -10.95 -16.54 -2.37
C GLY A 174 -12.25 -15.80 -2.08
N ILE A 175 -12.32 -14.49 -2.39
CA ILE A 175 -13.56 -13.71 -2.33
C ILE A 175 -14.40 -14.07 -3.57
N GLU A 176 -15.69 -14.30 -3.38
CA GLU A 176 -16.62 -14.51 -4.50
C GLU A 176 -16.74 -13.22 -5.33
N TRP A 177 -16.49 -13.29 -6.63
CA TRP A 177 -16.62 -12.14 -7.52
C TRP A 177 -18.09 -11.83 -7.80
N ASP A 178 -18.47 -10.57 -7.62
CA ASP A 178 -19.77 -10.03 -7.99
C ASP A 178 -19.57 -8.71 -8.77
N PRO A 179 -20.11 -8.57 -10.00
CA PRO A 179 -20.06 -7.31 -10.75
C PRO A 179 -20.57 -6.08 -9.98
N ASP A 180 -21.50 -6.26 -9.04
CA ASP A 180 -22.05 -5.17 -8.22
C ASP A 180 -21.00 -4.62 -7.23
N MET A 181 -19.86 -5.29 -7.01
CA MET A 181 -18.73 -4.75 -6.24
C MET A 181 -18.15 -3.46 -6.82
N LEU A 182 -18.42 -3.18 -8.10
CA LEU A 182 -17.98 -1.95 -8.75
C LEU A 182 -18.96 -0.79 -8.55
N VAL A 183 -20.10 -0.99 -7.90
CA VAL A 183 -21.20 0.00 -7.78
C VAL A 183 -21.52 0.29 -6.32
N TRP A 184 -21.67 1.57 -5.98
CA TRP A 184 -21.99 2.06 -4.64
C TRP A 184 -22.90 3.31 -4.71
N ASP A 185 -23.97 3.20 -5.50
CA ASP A 185 -24.87 4.30 -5.85
C ASP A 185 -26.06 4.48 -4.90
N THR A 186 -26.07 3.77 -3.75
CA THR A 186 -27.13 3.89 -2.75
C THR A 186 -26.77 4.81 -1.59
N GLU A 187 -27.77 5.42 -0.94
CA GLU A 187 -27.56 6.22 0.28
C GLU A 187 -26.90 5.42 1.40
N LYS A 188 -27.17 4.10 1.46
CA LYS A 188 -26.58 3.20 2.44
C LYS A 188 -25.07 3.06 2.21
N ASP A 189 -24.65 2.82 0.97
CA ASP A 189 -23.23 2.66 0.64
C ASP A 189 -22.47 3.97 0.91
N GLN A 190 -23.08 5.09 0.54
CA GLN A 190 -22.56 6.43 0.83
C GLN A 190 -22.46 6.70 2.33
N GLY A 191 -23.43 6.24 3.12
CA GLY A 191 -23.39 6.33 4.59
C GLY A 191 -22.20 5.56 5.17
N ILE A 192 -22.01 4.32 4.73
CA ILE A 192 -20.88 3.46 5.16
C ILE A 192 -19.55 4.10 4.77
N ALA A 193 -19.42 4.59 3.53
CA ALA A 193 -18.19 5.22 3.05
C ALA A 193 -17.84 6.49 3.83
N LYS A 194 -18.82 7.34 4.14
CA LYS A 194 -18.63 8.56 4.95
C LYS A 194 -18.11 8.25 6.35
N GLU A 195 -18.68 7.25 7.01
CA GLU A 195 -18.23 6.81 8.33
C GLU A 195 -16.80 6.24 8.26
N ALA A 196 -16.53 5.37 7.29
CA ALA A 196 -15.21 4.76 7.13
C ALA A 196 -14.11 5.79 6.82
N PHE A 197 -14.42 6.84 6.07
CA PHE A 197 -13.45 7.86 5.65
C PHE A 197 -13.35 9.08 6.56
N GLU A 198 -14.17 9.18 7.61
CA GLU A 198 -14.22 10.34 8.51
C GLU A 198 -12.85 10.70 9.09
N LYS A 199 -12.05 9.69 9.47
CA LYS A 199 -10.71 9.89 10.06
C LYS A 199 -9.70 10.54 9.11
N TRP A 200 -9.96 10.48 7.81
CA TRP A 200 -9.06 10.94 6.74
C TRP A 200 -9.79 11.92 5.82
N LYS A 201 -10.55 12.83 6.42
CA LYS A 201 -11.29 13.87 5.72
C LYS A 201 -10.38 14.64 4.76
N GLY A 202 -10.87 14.90 3.54
CA GLY A 202 -10.13 15.58 2.49
C GLY A 202 -9.23 14.68 1.63
N PHE A 203 -8.93 13.45 2.06
CA PHE A 203 -8.18 12.49 1.24
C PHE A 203 -9.07 11.64 0.33
N HIS A 204 -10.35 11.49 0.68
CA HIS A 204 -11.27 10.57 0.00
C HIS A 204 -12.47 11.26 -0.65
N GLU A 205 -12.48 12.59 -0.77
CA GLU A 205 -13.61 13.33 -1.35
C GLU A 205 -13.92 12.87 -2.77
N ASP A 206 -12.90 12.69 -3.61
CA ASP A 206 -13.08 12.20 -4.99
C ASP A 206 -13.75 10.81 -5.02
N ALA A 207 -13.54 9.98 -4.00
CA ALA A 207 -14.18 8.67 -3.87
C ALA A 207 -15.61 8.79 -3.32
N LEU A 208 -15.85 9.68 -2.35
CA LEU A 208 -17.17 9.96 -1.78
C LEU A 208 -18.12 10.60 -2.82
N ASP A 209 -17.59 11.38 -3.76
CA ASP A 209 -18.35 12.00 -4.84
C ASP A 209 -18.61 11.05 -6.02
N SER A 210 -18.15 9.80 -5.93
CA SER A 210 -18.35 8.77 -6.94
C SER A 210 -19.44 7.79 -6.55
N ASP A 211 -20.02 7.12 -7.55
CA ASP A 211 -21.07 6.12 -7.38
C ASP A 211 -20.68 4.72 -7.89
N ARG A 212 -19.52 4.61 -8.56
CA ARG A 212 -18.98 3.36 -9.11
C ARG A 212 -17.58 3.51 -9.69
N LEU A 213 -16.92 2.37 -9.94
CA LEU A 213 -15.67 2.27 -10.71
C LEU A 213 -15.97 1.88 -12.16
N ARG A 214 -15.74 2.80 -13.11
CA ARG A 214 -15.89 2.55 -14.56
C ARG A 214 -14.53 2.48 -15.24
N ALA A 215 -14.45 1.69 -16.30
CA ALA A 215 -13.31 1.74 -17.21
C ALA A 215 -13.18 3.16 -17.79
N ARG A 216 -11.93 3.65 -17.87
CA ARG A 216 -11.67 4.97 -18.45
C ARG A 216 -12.06 4.99 -19.93
N THR A 217 -12.85 5.98 -20.33
CA THR A 217 -13.25 6.19 -21.73
C THR A 217 -12.20 6.90 -22.56
N HIS A 218 -11.30 7.65 -21.91
CA HIS A 218 -10.22 8.38 -22.56
C HIS A 218 -8.90 8.10 -21.86
N LYS A 219 -7.99 7.37 -22.54
CA LYS A 219 -6.60 7.28 -22.11
C LYS A 219 -5.96 8.65 -22.25
N LYS A 220 -5.38 9.16 -21.16
CA LYS A 220 -4.63 10.41 -21.22
C LYS A 220 -3.38 10.18 -22.05
N GLU A 221 -3.15 11.05 -23.03
CA GLU A 221 -1.89 11.09 -23.75
C GLU A 221 -0.72 11.21 -22.75
N PRO A 222 0.33 10.38 -22.87
CA PRO A 222 1.49 10.49 -22.01
C PRO A 222 2.13 11.86 -22.15
N LYS A 223 2.31 12.57 -21.04
CA LYS A 223 3.01 13.86 -21.01
C LYS A 223 4.50 13.63 -20.75
N SER A 224 5.34 14.43 -21.38
CA SER A 224 6.78 14.44 -21.09
C SER A 224 7.05 15.01 -19.69
N ASP A 225 8.25 14.78 -19.16
CA ASP A 225 8.62 15.29 -17.85
C ASP A 225 8.67 16.82 -17.82
N GLU A 226 9.04 17.45 -18.94
CA GLU A 226 9.02 18.90 -19.08
C GLU A 226 7.59 19.46 -19.06
N GLN A 227 6.66 18.79 -19.72
CA GLN A 227 5.24 19.18 -19.71
C GLN A 227 4.64 19.03 -18.32
N LEU A 228 4.91 17.92 -17.63
CA LEU A 228 4.45 17.71 -16.26
C LEU A 228 5.04 18.73 -15.30
N PHE A 229 6.34 19.01 -15.41
CA PHE A 229 7.00 20.02 -14.58
C PHE A 229 6.42 21.41 -14.81
N ALA A 230 6.14 21.79 -16.06
CA ALA A 230 5.49 23.07 -16.38
C ALA A 230 4.11 23.17 -15.73
N GLU A 231 3.30 22.11 -15.78
CA GLU A 231 1.99 22.06 -15.12
C GLU A 231 2.08 22.14 -13.60
N TRP A 232 3.05 21.44 -13.00
CA TRP A 232 3.28 21.53 -11.56
C TRP A 232 3.75 22.92 -11.15
N LYS A 233 4.58 23.57 -11.96
CA LYS A 233 5.05 24.93 -11.70
C LYS A 233 3.90 25.93 -11.76
N GLU A 234 3.02 25.81 -12.75
CA GLU A 234 1.81 26.62 -12.85
C GLU A 234 0.89 26.42 -11.64
N LYS A 235 0.68 25.15 -11.24
CA LYS A 235 -0.29 24.81 -10.21
C LYS A 235 0.22 24.99 -8.77
N TYR A 236 1.49 24.71 -8.53
CA TYR A 236 2.08 24.59 -7.19
C TYR A 236 3.27 25.54 -6.95
N GLY A 237 3.61 26.36 -7.94
CA GLY A 237 4.79 27.20 -7.92
C GLY A 237 6.10 26.43 -8.17
N GLU A 238 7.18 27.19 -8.36
CA GLU A 238 8.50 26.64 -8.69
C GLU A 238 9.01 25.64 -7.64
N GLU A 239 8.93 26.00 -6.36
CA GLU A 239 9.45 25.16 -5.27
C GLU A 239 8.63 23.88 -5.09
N GLY A 240 7.29 23.97 -5.21
CA GLY A 240 6.42 22.79 -5.19
C GLY A 240 6.70 21.85 -6.36
N ALA A 241 6.88 22.40 -7.57
CA ALA A 241 7.23 21.61 -8.73
C ALA A 241 8.57 20.88 -8.58
N LYS A 242 9.59 21.54 -8.01
CA LYS A 242 10.89 20.91 -7.70
C LYS A 242 10.74 19.78 -6.68
N GLN A 243 10.02 20.01 -5.58
CA GLN A 243 9.79 18.98 -4.55
C GLN A 243 9.07 17.76 -5.14
N ILE A 244 8.02 17.98 -5.95
CA ILE A 244 7.31 16.90 -6.64
C ILE A 244 8.26 16.15 -7.58
N ARG A 245 8.98 16.86 -8.46
CA ARG A 245 9.92 16.25 -9.41
C ARG A 245 10.96 15.38 -8.71
N ASP A 246 11.59 15.92 -7.68
CA ASP A 246 12.68 15.23 -6.97
C ASP A 246 12.14 14.00 -6.23
N THR A 247 10.96 14.10 -5.63
CA THR A 247 10.29 12.96 -4.99
C THR A 247 9.84 11.91 -6.00
N VAL A 248 9.32 12.32 -7.17
CA VAL A 248 8.99 11.40 -8.26
C VAL A 248 10.24 10.64 -8.74
N ALA A 249 11.33 11.36 -8.96
CA ALA A 249 12.60 10.77 -9.41
C ALA A 249 13.14 9.75 -8.40
N ALA A 250 13.03 10.03 -7.11
CA ALA A 250 13.46 9.12 -6.04
C ALA A 250 12.62 7.82 -5.98
N ASN A 251 11.38 7.82 -6.47
CA ASN A 251 10.45 6.71 -6.28
C ASN A 251 10.13 5.91 -7.57
N VAL A 252 10.49 6.42 -8.75
CA VAL A 252 10.12 5.80 -10.04
C VAL A 252 10.73 4.42 -10.22
N GLU A 253 11.99 4.21 -9.81
CA GLU A 253 12.65 2.91 -9.94
C GLU A 253 11.94 1.83 -9.11
N HIS A 254 11.54 2.16 -7.89
CA HIS A 254 10.81 1.25 -7.01
C HIS A 254 9.43 0.86 -7.59
N TYR A 255 8.73 1.83 -8.18
CA TYR A 255 7.48 1.59 -8.90
C TYR A 255 7.69 0.66 -10.10
N GLU A 256 8.65 0.96 -10.97
CA GLU A 256 8.90 0.16 -12.18
C GLU A 256 9.38 -1.27 -11.85
N TYR A 257 10.11 -1.45 -10.74
CA TYR A 257 10.44 -2.77 -10.22
C TYR A 257 9.16 -3.55 -9.84
N LEU A 258 8.29 -2.97 -9.00
CA LEU A 258 7.06 -3.62 -8.56
C LEU A 258 6.09 -3.87 -9.72
N LYS A 259 6.06 -2.99 -10.72
CA LYS A 259 5.20 -3.10 -11.90
C LYS A 259 5.47 -4.35 -12.74
N GLN A 260 6.69 -4.88 -12.71
CA GLN A 260 7.04 -6.16 -13.36
C GLN A 260 6.23 -7.33 -12.79
N PHE A 261 5.70 -7.17 -11.57
CA PHE A 261 4.91 -8.18 -10.88
C PHE A 261 3.40 -7.95 -10.94
N ALA A 262 2.96 -6.86 -11.58
CA ALA A 262 1.55 -6.53 -11.69
C ALA A 262 0.77 -7.58 -12.49
N ILE A 263 -0.46 -7.86 -12.08
CA ILE A 263 -1.41 -8.71 -12.80
C ILE A 263 -1.51 -8.22 -14.25
N LYS A 264 -1.46 -9.15 -15.22
CA LYS A 264 -1.60 -8.88 -16.65
C LYS A 264 -2.84 -9.59 -17.18
N LEU A 265 -3.80 -8.80 -17.65
CA LEU A 265 -5.08 -9.25 -18.21
C LEU A 265 -5.21 -8.84 -19.68
#